data_AF-A0A2P4SQ12-F1
#
_entry.id   AF-A0A2P4SQ12-F1
#
_cell.length_a   1.000
_cell.length_b   1.000
_cell.length_c   1.000
_cell.angle_alpha   90.00
_cell.angle_beta   90.00
_cell.angle_gamma   90.00
#
_symmetry.space_group_name_H-M   'P 1'
#
loop_
_entity.id
_entity.type
_entity.pdbx_description
1 polymer ?
#
loop_
_entity_poly.entity_id
_entity_poly.type
_entity_poly.pdbx_seq_one_letter_code
_entity_poly.pdbx_strand_id
1 'polypeptide(L)'
;MSVTNAYHYKMINKIPCFLHLLSEGSERTQIQVLKVLVNMSANPATTRHFLKAQVPSLLSFFDNCINSDILLRALVFAANLKKNANNEDGIMTEDEYSEDSVFSMLCRDSAAFAQKLASLLHHPDTDVKEHAVRILTQ
;
A
#
# COMPACT_ATOMS: atom_id res chain seq x y z
N MET A 1 -10.87 -10.22 10.65
CA MET A 1 -9.47 -10.28 11.15
C MET A 1 -9.37 -9.45 12.42
N SER A 2 -8.54 -9.85 13.38
CA SER A 2 -8.35 -9.11 14.65
C SER A 2 -7.09 -8.26 14.60
N VAL A 3 -7.23 -6.95 14.81
CA VAL A 3 -6.08 -6.03 14.97
C VAL A 3 -5.51 -6.21 16.38
N THR A 4 -4.18 -6.33 16.51
CA THR A 4 -3.50 -6.45 17.81
C THR A 4 -2.14 -5.74 17.82
N ASN A 5 -1.79 -5.17 18.98
CA ASN A 5 -0.52 -4.50 19.21
C ASN A 5 0.52 -5.39 19.92
N ALA A 6 0.13 -6.57 20.41
CA ALA A 6 0.97 -7.42 21.27
C ALA A 6 2.32 -7.85 20.64
N TYR A 7 2.39 -7.91 19.31
CA TYR A 7 3.58 -8.34 18.56
C TYR A 7 4.07 -7.30 17.55
N HIS A 8 3.51 -6.09 17.60
CA HIS A 8 3.72 -5.03 16.63
C HIS A 8 5.20 -4.64 16.51
N TYR A 9 5.88 -4.42 17.64
CA TYR A 9 7.31 -4.06 17.66
C TYR A 9 8.23 -5.13 17.04
N LYS A 10 7.87 -6.43 17.13
CA LYS A 10 8.64 -7.52 16.51
C LYS A 10 8.49 -7.54 15.00
N MET A 11 7.31 -7.14 14.51
CA MET A 11 6.94 -7.22 13.09
C MET A 11 7.35 -5.99 12.29
N ILE A 12 7.31 -4.79 12.89
CA ILE A 12 7.70 -3.54 12.20
C ILE A 12 9.10 -3.64 11.61
N ASN A 13 10.06 -4.16 12.38
CA ASN A 13 11.46 -4.27 11.93
C ASN A 13 11.63 -5.22 10.73
N LYS A 14 10.58 -5.97 10.35
CA LYS A 14 10.55 -6.86 9.19
C LYS A 14 9.84 -6.26 7.98
N ILE A 15 9.23 -5.07 8.11
CA ILE A 15 8.57 -4.37 7.00
C ILE A 15 9.49 -4.25 5.77
N PRO A 16 10.75 -3.80 5.88
CA PRO A 16 11.64 -3.71 4.72
C PRO A 16 11.86 -5.07 4.03
N CYS A 17 12.00 -6.14 4.81
CA CYS A 17 12.14 -7.50 4.27
C CYS A 17 10.90 -7.94 3.50
N PHE A 18 9.70 -7.66 4.02
CA PHE A 18 8.45 -7.97 3.30
C PHE A 18 8.32 -7.17 2.01
N LEU A 19 8.64 -5.87 2.03
CA LEU A 19 8.56 -5.03 0.83
C LEU A 19 9.58 -5.44 -0.24
N HIS A 20 10.76 -5.91 0.17
CA HIS A 20 11.74 -6.52 -0.72
C HIS A 20 11.20 -7.83 -1.32
N LEU A 21 10.66 -8.73 -0.50
CA LEU A 21 10.04 -9.98 -0.99
C LEU A 21 8.83 -9.74 -1.88
N LEU A 22 8.08 -8.65 -1.66
CA LEU A 22 7.01 -8.23 -2.56
C LEU A 22 7.59 -7.88 -3.94
N SER A 23 8.71 -7.14 -3.97
CA SER A 23 9.32 -6.66 -5.21
C SER A 23 9.97 -7.77 -6.04
N GLU A 24 10.64 -8.72 -5.38
CA GLU A 24 11.45 -9.76 -6.07
C GLU A 24 10.82 -11.15 -6.07
N GLY A 25 9.74 -11.34 -5.32
CA GLY A 25 9.09 -12.64 -5.16
C GLY A 25 8.35 -13.10 -6.42
N SER A 26 8.19 -14.41 -6.55
CA SER A 26 7.20 -14.98 -7.49
C SER A 26 5.78 -14.58 -7.10
N GLU A 27 4.81 -14.70 -8.01
CA GLU A 27 3.39 -14.39 -7.73
C GLU A 27 2.90 -15.08 -6.44
N ARG A 28 3.28 -16.35 -6.24
CA ARG A 28 2.93 -17.10 -5.02
C ARG A 28 3.49 -16.42 -3.76
N THR A 29 4.74 -15.96 -3.80
CA THR A 29 5.36 -15.23 -2.67
C THR A 29 4.69 -13.88 -2.48
N GLN A 30 4.46 -13.13 -3.55
CA GLN A 30 3.81 -11.82 -3.53
C GLN A 30 2.42 -11.89 -2.88
N ILE A 31 1.60 -12.90 -3.22
CA ILE A 31 0.28 -13.10 -2.60
C ILE A 31 0.41 -13.32 -1.08
N GLN A 32 1.35 -14.15 -0.62
CA GLN A 32 1.51 -14.41 0.82
C GLN A 32 2.07 -13.19 1.56
N VAL A 33 3.02 -12.48 0.94
CA VAL A 33 3.56 -11.24 1.49
C VAL A 33 2.47 -10.18 1.60
N LEU A 34 1.66 -9.99 0.56
CA LEU A 34 0.56 -9.03 0.56
C LEU A 34 -0.51 -9.37 1.61
N LYS A 35 -0.78 -10.66 1.88
CA LYS A 35 -1.66 -11.04 3.00
C LYS A 35 -1.13 -10.52 4.34
N VAL A 36 0.18 -10.62 4.58
CA VAL A 36 0.82 -10.08 5.79
C VAL A 36 0.75 -8.55 5.79
N LEU A 37 1.13 -7.91 4.68
CA LEU A 37 1.16 -6.45 4.54
C LEU A 37 -0.23 -5.81 4.71
N VAL A 38 -1.27 -6.39 4.10
CA VAL A 38 -2.67 -5.94 4.27
C VAL A 38 -3.12 -6.03 5.72
N ASN A 39 -2.79 -7.13 6.41
CA ASN A 39 -3.13 -7.30 7.82
C ASN A 39 -2.39 -6.30 8.70
N MET A 40 -1.12 -6.02 8.39
CA MET A 40 -0.33 -5.02 9.11
C MET A 40 -0.86 -3.60 8.87
N SER A 41 -1.11 -3.22 7.61
CA SER A 41 -1.58 -1.87 7.27
C SER A 41 -2.96 -1.55 7.81
N ALA A 42 -3.78 -2.55 8.12
CA ALA A 42 -5.05 -2.35 8.83
C ALA A 42 -4.85 -1.80 10.27
N ASN A 43 -3.63 -1.87 10.83
CA ASN A 43 -3.28 -1.28 12.11
C ASN A 43 -2.59 0.09 11.92
N PRO A 44 -3.21 1.20 12.34
CA PRO A 44 -2.63 2.55 12.24
C PRO A 44 -1.24 2.68 12.84
N ALA A 45 -0.92 1.91 13.89
CA ALA A 45 0.40 1.95 14.53
C ALA A 45 1.55 1.53 13.58
N THR A 46 1.27 0.84 12.46
CA THR A 46 2.30 0.47 11.47
C THR A 46 2.47 1.51 10.35
N THR A 47 1.52 2.43 10.19
CA THR A 47 1.40 3.30 9.03
C THR A 47 2.65 4.13 8.79
N ARG A 48 3.16 4.83 9.81
CA ARG A 48 4.37 5.65 9.69
C ARG A 48 5.58 4.85 9.18
N HIS A 49 5.72 3.59 9.58
CA HIS A 49 6.82 2.73 9.12
C HIS A 49 6.69 2.34 7.65
N PHE A 50 5.47 2.10 7.18
CA PHE A 50 5.23 1.86 5.75
C PHE A 50 5.45 3.12 4.92
N LEU A 51 4.92 4.25 5.36
CA LEU A 51 5.02 5.53 4.65
C LEU A 51 6.48 5.98 4.47
N LYS A 52 7.36 5.70 5.44
CA LYS A 52 8.80 5.99 5.35
C LYS A 52 9.60 4.99 4.51
N ALA A 53 9.04 3.82 4.22
CA ALA A 53 9.76 2.80 3.45
C ALA A 53 9.97 3.27 2.01
N GLN A 54 11.12 2.94 1.43
CA GLN A 54 11.44 3.20 0.03
C GLN A 54 11.17 1.96 -0.80
N VAL A 55 10.17 2.02 -1.67
CA VAL A 55 9.76 0.88 -2.52
C VAL A 55 9.34 1.41 -3.90
N PRO A 56 10.29 1.81 -4.76
CA PRO A 56 9.98 2.39 -6.07
C PRO A 56 9.14 1.45 -6.96
N SER A 57 9.33 0.14 -6.79
CA SER A 57 8.57 -0.91 -7.49
C SER A 57 7.09 -0.97 -7.10
N LEU A 58 6.66 -0.37 -5.98
CA LEU A 58 5.28 -0.53 -5.50
C LEU A 58 4.24 0.00 -6.51
N LEU A 59 4.58 1.07 -7.23
CA LEU A 59 3.68 1.68 -8.22
C LEU A 59 3.36 0.71 -9.39
N SER A 60 4.27 -0.21 -9.74
CA SER A 60 4.06 -1.14 -10.86
C SER A 60 2.98 -2.19 -10.58
N PHE A 61 2.61 -2.41 -9.30
CA PHE A 61 1.55 -3.34 -8.91
C PHE A 61 0.14 -2.83 -9.25
N PHE A 62 -0.03 -1.55 -9.58
CA PHE A 62 -1.33 -0.94 -9.88
C PHE A 62 -1.59 -0.88 -11.40
N ASP A 63 -1.43 -2.01 -12.08
CA ASP A 63 -1.56 -2.12 -13.53
C ASP A 63 -2.55 -3.22 -13.92
N ASN A 64 -3.25 -3.04 -15.05
CA ASN A 64 -4.23 -4.00 -15.56
C ASN A 64 -3.59 -5.36 -15.94
N CYS A 65 -2.27 -5.41 -16.14
CA CYS A 65 -1.55 -6.65 -16.46
C CYS A 65 -1.21 -7.50 -15.22
N ILE A 66 -1.41 -6.98 -14.02
CA ILE A 66 -1.07 -7.69 -12.78
C ILE A 66 -2.16 -8.71 -12.44
N ASN A 67 -1.74 -9.86 -11.92
CA ASN A 67 -2.65 -10.88 -11.39
C ASN A 67 -3.69 -10.25 -10.45
N SER A 68 -4.98 -10.50 -10.67
CA SER A 68 -6.05 -9.81 -9.96
C SER A 68 -6.03 -10.01 -8.44
N ASP A 69 -5.59 -11.17 -7.92
CA ASP A 69 -5.45 -11.39 -6.46
C ASP A 69 -4.32 -10.54 -5.88
N ILE A 70 -3.23 -10.37 -6.63
CA ILE A 70 -2.12 -9.48 -6.24
C ILE A 70 -2.59 -8.03 -6.27
N LEU A 71 -3.22 -7.61 -7.38
CA LEU A 71 -3.70 -6.25 -7.58
C LEU A 71 -4.72 -5.83 -6.51
N LEU A 72 -5.72 -6.66 -6.23
CA LEU A 72 -6.72 -6.39 -5.20
C LEU A 72 -6.09 -6.23 -3.82
N ARG A 73 -5.15 -7.10 -3.45
CA ARG A 73 -4.46 -6.97 -2.16
C ARG A 73 -3.56 -5.74 -2.10
N ALA A 74 -2.89 -5.38 -3.19
CA ALA A 74 -2.11 -4.15 -3.27
C ALA A 74 -3.01 -2.90 -3.13
N LEU A 75 -4.19 -2.89 -3.76
CA LEU A 75 -5.19 -1.83 -3.58
C LEU A 75 -5.68 -1.74 -2.14
N VAL A 76 -6.01 -2.86 -1.50
CA VAL A 76 -6.41 -2.87 -0.08
C VAL A 76 -5.27 -2.36 0.81
N PHE A 77 -4.03 -2.78 0.54
CA PHE A 77 -2.86 -2.31 1.27
C PHE A 77 -2.70 -0.79 1.16
N ALA A 78 -2.75 -0.23 -0.05
CA ALA A 78 -2.68 1.20 -0.29
C ALA A 78 -3.85 1.97 0.35
N ALA A 79 -5.07 1.45 0.23
CA ALA A 79 -6.26 2.06 0.83
C ALA A 79 -6.16 2.15 2.36
N ASN A 80 -5.64 1.11 3.01
CA ASN A 80 -5.41 1.12 4.46
C ASN A 80 -4.38 2.19 4.85
N LEU A 81 -3.26 2.29 4.11
CA LEU A 81 -2.23 3.29 4.39
C LEU A 81 -2.75 4.71 4.20
N LYS A 82 -3.41 5.00 3.07
CA LYS A 82 -3.98 6.32 2.77
C LYS A 82 -5.03 6.72 3.81
N LYS A 83 -5.95 5.81 4.16
CA LYS A 83 -6.94 6.04 5.21
C LYS A 83 -6.28 6.37 6.55
N ASN A 84 -5.26 5.62 6.96
CA ASN A 84 -4.59 5.86 8.23
C ASN A 84 -3.80 7.17 8.22
N ALA A 85 -3.14 7.50 7.11
CA ALA A 85 -2.41 8.75 6.93
C ALA A 85 -3.36 9.96 7.06
N ASN A 86 -4.53 9.90 6.42
CA ASN A 86 -5.54 10.96 6.49
C ASN A 86 -6.13 11.14 7.91
N ASN A 87 -6.10 10.11 8.76
CA ASN A 87 -6.58 10.19 10.15
C ASN A 87 -5.49 10.65 11.14
N GLU A 88 -4.22 10.67 10.73
CA GLU A 88 -3.12 11.21 11.54
C GLU A 88 -3.05 12.74 11.35
N ASP A 89 -4.07 13.44 11.86
CA ASP A 89 -4.18 14.90 11.87
C ASP A 89 -2.89 15.55 12.42
N GLY A 90 -2.06 16.09 11.53
CA GLY A 90 -1.05 17.12 11.87
C GLY A 90 0.32 16.66 12.38
N ILE A 91 0.72 15.39 12.29
CA ILE A 91 2.06 14.93 12.77
C ILE A 91 2.98 14.45 11.63
N MET A 92 2.54 14.55 10.38
CA MET A 92 3.36 14.18 9.21
C MET A 92 3.93 15.44 8.59
N THR A 93 5.06 15.91 9.12
CA THR A 93 5.87 16.92 8.42
C THR A 93 6.43 16.28 7.16
N GLU A 94 6.09 16.83 6.00
CA GLU A 94 6.52 16.29 4.69
C GLU A 94 8.04 16.10 4.58
N ASP A 95 8.81 16.91 5.29
CA ASP A 95 10.28 16.83 5.36
C ASP A 95 10.82 15.50 5.94
N GLU A 96 9.99 14.69 6.59
CA GLU A 96 10.38 13.37 7.11
C GLU A 96 10.43 12.27 6.05
N TYR A 97 9.96 12.54 4.82
CA TYR A 97 9.76 11.54 3.77
C TYR A 97 10.65 11.79 2.56
N SER A 98 11.35 10.75 2.09
CA SER A 98 12.12 10.81 0.86
C SER A 98 11.21 10.84 -0.38
N GLU A 99 11.71 11.34 -1.51
CA GLU A 99 10.98 11.31 -2.79
C GLU A 99 10.61 9.89 -3.24
N ASP A 100 11.44 8.90 -2.92
CA ASP A 100 11.20 7.48 -3.24
C ASP A 100 10.36 6.73 -2.18
N SER A 101 9.79 7.47 -1.22
CA SER A 101 9.00 6.87 -0.15
C SER A 101 7.60 6.48 -0.61
N VAL A 102 7.00 5.51 0.10
CA VAL A 102 5.59 5.15 -0.10
C VAL A 102 4.66 6.35 0.15
N PHE A 103 5.01 7.26 1.07
CA PHE A 103 4.27 8.50 1.29
C PHE A 103 4.23 9.39 0.03
N SER A 104 5.38 9.64 -0.59
CA SER A 104 5.48 10.43 -1.82
C SER A 104 4.61 9.83 -2.93
N MET A 105 4.64 8.50 -3.05
CA MET A 105 3.87 7.77 -4.06
C MET A 105 2.35 7.74 -3.79
N LEU A 106 1.89 7.64 -2.53
CA LEU A 106 0.46 7.48 -2.21
C LEU A 106 -0.27 8.77 -1.81
N CYS A 107 0.42 9.69 -1.13
CA CYS A 107 -0.20 10.79 -0.39
C CYS A 107 0.17 12.18 -0.93
N ARG A 108 1.40 12.38 -1.43
CA ARG A 108 1.86 13.68 -1.97
C ARG A 108 1.37 13.90 -3.40
N ASP A 109 0.05 14.02 -3.60
CA ASP A 109 -0.61 14.33 -4.87
C ASP A 109 0.06 13.66 -6.09
N SER A 110 0.33 12.35 -5.99
CA SER A 110 1.08 11.62 -7.00
C SER A 110 0.24 11.45 -8.27
N ALA A 111 0.50 12.29 -9.27
CA ALA A 111 -0.14 12.19 -10.59
C ALA A 111 0.04 10.79 -11.19
N ALA A 112 1.20 10.16 -11.00
CA ALA A 112 1.48 8.82 -11.51
C ALA A 112 0.60 7.75 -10.85
N PHE A 113 0.38 7.84 -9.53
CA PHE A 113 -0.54 6.93 -8.85
C PHE A 113 -1.98 7.16 -9.25
N ALA A 114 -2.42 8.42 -9.32
CA ALA A 114 -3.76 8.77 -9.76
C ALA A 114 -4.04 8.26 -11.19
N GLN A 115 -3.07 8.38 -12.10
CA GLN A 115 -3.15 7.82 -13.46
C GLN A 115 -3.25 6.29 -13.45
N LYS A 116 -2.45 5.59 -12.63
CA LYS A 116 -2.55 4.14 -12.47
C LYS A 116 -3.95 3.74 -11.99
N LEU A 117 -4.47 4.35 -10.93
CA LEU A 117 -5.83 4.10 -10.44
C LEU A 117 -6.91 4.42 -11.48
N ALA A 118 -6.79 5.52 -12.21
CA ALA A 118 -7.72 5.88 -13.28
C ALA A 118 -7.75 4.82 -14.40
N SER A 119 -6.59 4.25 -14.74
CA SER A 119 -6.51 3.16 -15.73
C SER A 119 -7.21 1.88 -15.27
N LEU A 120 -7.26 1.62 -13.96
CA LEU A 120 -7.94 0.47 -13.36
C LEU A 120 -9.47 0.61 -13.39
N LEU A 121 -10.02 1.80 -13.66
CA LEU A 121 -11.47 2.01 -13.81
C LEU A 121 -12.05 1.27 -15.02
N HIS A 122 -11.19 0.88 -15.96
CA HIS A 122 -11.56 0.09 -17.14
C HIS A 122 -11.27 -1.42 -16.97
N HIS A 123 -10.83 -1.86 -15.79
CA HIS A 123 -10.52 -3.26 -15.53
C HIS A 123 -11.79 -4.14 -15.62
N PRO A 124 -11.70 -5.38 -16.15
CA PRO A 124 -12.85 -6.27 -16.27
C PRO A 124 -13.46 -6.64 -14.91
N ASP A 125 -12.61 -6.85 -13.89
CA ASP A 125 -13.02 -7.14 -12.52
C ASP A 125 -13.67 -5.93 -11.84
N THR A 126 -14.88 -6.12 -11.33
CA THR A 126 -15.67 -5.09 -10.64
C THR A 126 -15.07 -4.70 -9.29
N ASP A 127 -14.48 -5.65 -8.56
CA ASP A 127 -13.90 -5.38 -7.25
C ASP A 127 -12.67 -4.46 -7.39
N VAL A 128 -11.86 -4.68 -8.44
CA VAL A 128 -10.71 -3.82 -8.77
C VAL A 128 -11.16 -2.37 -9.01
N LYS A 129 -12.22 -2.19 -9.80
CA LYS A 129 -12.78 -0.85 -10.08
C LYS A 129 -13.28 -0.18 -8.81
N GLU A 130 -14.05 -0.90 -7.98
CA GLU A 130 -14.57 -0.36 -6.72
C GLU A 130 -13.44 0.10 -5.79
N HIS A 131 -12.40 -0.73 -5.64
CA HIS A 131 -11.24 -0.39 -4.83
C HIS A 131 -10.47 0.81 -5.38
N ALA A 132 -10.30 0.92 -6.70
CA ALA A 132 -9.63 2.06 -7.32
C ALA A 132 -10.42 3.38 -7.10
N VAL A 133 -11.74 3.37 -7.32
CA VAL A 133 -12.62 4.53 -7.05
C VAL A 133 -12.54 4.95 -5.59
N ARG A 134 -12.58 3.98 -4.68
CA ARG A 134 -12.51 4.24 -3.24
C ARG A 134 -11.20 4.90 -2.81
N ILE A 135 -10.08 4.63 -3.47
CA ILE A 135 -8.80 5.29 -3.15
C ILE A 135 -8.76 6.70 -3.76
N LEU A 136 -9.29 6.89 -4.98
CA LEU A 136 -9.34 8.19 -5.65
C LEU A 136 -10.22 9.22 -4.92
N THR A 137 -11.23 8.75 -4.18
CA THR A 137 -12.22 9.60 -3.49
C THR A 137 -11.96 9.77 -1.98
N GLN A 138 -10.93 9.12 -1.45
CA GLN A 138 -10.44 9.30 -0.07
C GLN A 138 -9.57 10.54 0.07
#